data_AF-A0A974SBQ1-F1
#
_entry.id   AF-A0A974SBQ1-F1
#
_cell.length_a   1.000
_cell.length_b   1.000
_cell.length_c   1.000
_cell.angle_alpha   90.00
_cell.angle_beta   90.00
_cell.angle_gamma   90.00
#
_symmetry.space_group_name_H-M   'P 1'
#
loop_
_entity.id
_entity.type
_entity.pdbx_description
1 polymer ?
#
loop_
_entity_poly.entity_id
_entity_poly.type
_entity_poly.pdbx_seq_one_letter_code
_entity_poly.pdbx_strand_id
1 'polypeptide(L)' 'MRSRNENGRYRQKRGDALVGNLEKKYGSDFGVRSDMKLETLRKQHDGQSLTQLLKEQHDKN' A
#
# COMPACT_ATOMS: atom_id res chain seq x y z
N MET A 1 3.28 2.55 -33.21
CA MET A 1 2.72 3.15 -31.97
C MET A 1 3.79 3.12 -30.90
N ARG A 2 4.08 4.24 -30.21
CA ARG A 2 4.94 4.23 -29.00
C ARG A 2 4.02 4.07 -27.80
N SER A 3 3.98 2.89 -27.22
CA SER A 3 3.17 2.63 -26.02
C SER A 3 3.69 3.54 -24.91
N ARG A 4 2.88 4.53 -24.49
CA ARG A 4 3.21 5.49 -23.42
C ARG A 4 3.43 4.84 -22.05
N ASN A 5 3.25 3.52 -21.97
CA ASN A 5 3.12 2.75 -20.74
C ASN A 5 4.25 1.73 -20.58
N GLU A 6 5.09 1.48 -21.60
CA GLU A 6 6.13 0.44 -21.58
C GLU A 6 7.16 0.64 -20.46
N ASN A 7 7.42 1.89 -20.07
CA ASN A 7 8.34 2.25 -18.98
C ASN A 7 7.63 2.98 -17.82
N GLY A 8 6.31 2.93 -17.77
CA GLY A 8 5.51 3.59 -16.74
C GLY A 8 5.71 2.93 -15.38
N ARG A 9 6.74 3.31 -14.63
CA ARG A 9 6.93 2.82 -13.25
C ARG A 9 5.77 3.27 -12.38
N TYR A 10 5.16 2.33 -11.67
CA TYR A 10 4.10 2.63 -10.72
C TYR A 10 4.67 3.54 -9.62
N ARG A 11 4.12 4.75 -9.47
CA ARG A 11 4.60 5.69 -8.46
C ARG A 11 4.22 5.16 -7.08
N GLN A 12 5.21 5.04 -6.19
CA GLN A 12 4.97 4.63 -4.81
C GLN A 12 4.07 5.65 -4.10
N LYS A 13 3.09 5.15 -3.33
CA LYS A 13 2.30 6.00 -2.45
C LYS A 13 3.19 6.59 -1.35
N ARG A 14 2.99 7.89 -1.07
CA ARG A 14 3.72 8.62 -0.04
C ARG A 14 3.47 8.01 1.35
N GLY A 15 4.48 8.08 2.21
CA GLY A 15 4.45 7.50 3.56
C GLY A 15 3.53 8.22 4.55
N ASP A 16 3.15 9.48 4.28
CA ASP A 16 2.25 10.30 5.10
C ASP A 16 0.77 9.87 5.01
N ALA A 17 0.43 8.95 4.09
CA ALA A 17 -0.93 8.45 3.96
C ALA A 17 -1.37 7.69 5.23
N LEU A 18 -2.58 7.96 5.72
CA LEU A 18 -3.17 7.24 6.84
C LEU A 18 -3.63 5.84 6.41
N VAL A 19 -3.37 4.84 7.25
CA VAL A 19 -3.76 3.44 7.02
C VAL A 19 -5.27 3.31 6.90
N GLY A 20 -6.06 3.98 7.75
CA GLY A 20 -7.53 3.92 7.65
C GLY A 20 -8.10 4.41 6.32
N ASN A 21 -7.43 5.34 5.64
CA ASN A 21 -7.84 5.76 4.30
C ASN A 21 -7.50 4.71 3.24
N LEU A 22 -6.42 3.96 3.43
CA LEU A 22 -6.01 2.87 2.54
C LEU A 22 -6.96 1.68 2.71
N GLU A 23 -7.29 1.32 3.95
CA GLU A 23 -8.25 0.25 4.28
C GLU A 23 -9.59 0.52 3.62
N LYS A 24 -10.15 1.73 3.79
CA LYS A 24 -11.41 2.13 3.14
C LYS A 24 -11.33 2.12 1.61
N LYS A 25 -10.18 2.50 1.05
CA LYS A 25 -10.01 2.61 -0.40
C LYS A 25 -9.86 1.25 -1.08
N TYR A 26 -9.13 0.34 -0.44
CA TYR A 26 -8.78 -0.96 -1.02
C TYR A 26 -9.57 -2.13 -0.42
N GLY A 27 -10.39 -1.88 0.60
CA GLY A 27 -11.19 -2.91 1.27
C GLY A 27 -10.33 -3.94 2.00
N SER A 28 -9.13 -3.56 2.43
CA SER A 28 -8.21 -4.43 3.17
C SER A 28 -8.19 -4.01 4.64
N ASP A 29 -8.02 -4.95 5.55
CA ASP A 29 -7.80 -4.66 6.97
C ASP A 29 -6.34 -4.98 7.32
N PHE A 30 -5.59 -4.00 7.80
CA PHE A 30 -4.21 -4.22 8.22
C PHE A 30 -4.10 -4.54 9.72
N GLY A 31 -5.21 -4.50 10.47
CA GLY A 31 -5.24 -4.80 11.91
C GLY A 31 -4.49 -3.78 12.77
N VAL A 32 -4.21 -2.59 12.23
CA VAL A 32 -3.55 -1.49 12.95
C VAL A 32 -4.52 -0.34 13.21
N ARG A 33 -4.13 0.60 14.07
CA ARG A 33 -4.91 1.80 14.28
C ARG A 33 -5.05 2.62 12.99
N SER A 34 -6.26 3.09 12.69
CA SER A 34 -6.58 3.83 11.46
C SER A 34 -5.82 5.15 11.28
N ASP A 35 -5.35 5.77 12.38
CA ASP A 35 -4.53 6.99 12.39
C ASP A 35 -3.03 6.72 12.17
N MET A 36 -2.62 5.46 12.03
CA MET A 36 -1.24 5.09 11.73
C MET A 36 -0.85 5.58 10.32
N LYS A 37 0.39 6.01 10.16
CA LYS A 37 0.97 6.37 8.86
C LYS A 37 1.44 5.14 8.11
N LEU A 38 1.30 5.15 6.79
CA LEU A 38 1.78 4.10 5.89
C LEU A 38 3.29 3.88 6.05
N GLU A 39 4.07 4.94 6.30
CA GLU A 39 5.51 4.80 6.56
C GLU A 39 5.80 3.91 7.79
N THR A 40 5.06 4.08 8.88
CA THR A 40 5.23 3.30 10.10
C THR A 40 4.83 1.85 9.87
N LEU A 41 3.70 1.64 9.18
CA LEU A 41 3.25 0.30 8.79
C LEU A 41 4.29 -0.40 7.91
N ARG A 42 4.87 0.32 6.93
CA ARG A 42 5.98 -0.22 6.12
C ARG A 42 7.18 -0.61 6.96
N LYS A 43 7.58 0.19 7.94
CA LYS A 43 8.72 -0.14 8.81
C LYS A 43 8.48 -1.42 9.62
N GLN A 44 7.24 -1.72 10.00
CA GLN A 44 6.88 -2.95 10.69
C GLN A 44 6.86 -4.18 9.76
N HIS A 45 6.56 -3.98 8.48
CA HIS A 45 6.51 -5.01 7.45
C HIS A 45 7.74 -4.97 6.52
N ASP A 46 8.94 -4.78 7.06
CA ASP A 46 10.21 -4.85 6.31
C ASP A 46 10.32 -3.95 5.05
N GLY A 47 9.66 -2.79 5.06
CA GLY A 47 9.74 -1.79 3.99
C GLY A 47 8.88 -2.11 2.76
N GLN A 48 7.93 -3.04 2.86
CA GLN A 48 7.08 -3.45 1.75
C GLN A 48 6.32 -2.29 1.09
N SER A 49 6.17 -2.34 -0.23
CA SER A 49 5.33 -1.38 -0.95
C SER A 49 3.85 -1.58 -0.61
N LEU A 50 3.03 -0.55 -0.83
CA LEU A 50 1.58 -0.64 -0.56
C LEU A 50 0.96 -1.82 -1.33
N THR A 51 1.41 -2.02 -2.57
CA THR A 51 0.93 -3.09 -3.44
C THR A 51 1.31 -4.48 -2.94
N GLN A 52 2.50 -4.64 -2.34
CA GLN A 52 2.91 -5.90 -1.71
C GLN A 52 2.06 -6.20 -0.48
N LEU A 53 1.85 -5.20 0.39
CA LEU A 53 0.99 -5.32 1.56
C LEU A 53 -0.43 -5.73 1.17
N LEU A 54 -1.00 -5.11 0.14
CA LEU A 54 -2.32 -5.47 -0.38
C LEU A 54 -2.35 -6.89 -0.95
N LYS A 55 -1.30 -7.31 -1.65
CA LYS A 55 -1.20 -8.67 -2.19
C LYS A 55 -1.16 -9.70 -1.07
N GLU A 56 -0.36 -9.47 -0.03
CA GLU A 56 -0.33 -10.36 1.15
C GLU A 56 -1.67 -10.44 1.87
N GLN A 57 -2.41 -9.32 1.98
CA GLN A 57 -3.75 -9.36 2.58
C GLN A 57 -4.75 -10.14 1.73
N HIS A 58 -4.64 -10.06 0.40
CA HIS A 58 -5.47 -10.85 -0.50
C HIS A 58 -5.11 -12.34 -0.49
N ASP A 59 -3.82 -12.70 -0.34
CA ASP A 59 -3.36 -14.09 -0.24
C ASP A 59 -3.70 -14.75 1.12
N LYS A 60 -3.97 -13.95 2.16
CA LYS A 60 -4.34 -14.44 3.51
C LYS A 60 -5.84 -14.70 3.69
N ASN A 61 -6.66 -14.41 2.69
CA ASN A 61 -8.12 -14.51 2.73
C ASN A 61 -8.63 -15.79 2.05
#